data_AF-A0A1G7CN12-F1
#
_entry.id   AF-A0A1G7CN12-F1
#
_cell.length_a   1.000
_cell.length_b   1.000
_cell.length_c   1.000
_cell.angle_alpha   90.00
_cell.angle_beta   90.00
_cell.angle_gamma   90.00
#
_symmetry.space_group_name_H-M   'P 1'
#
loop_
_entity.id
_entity.type
_entity.pdbx_description
1 polymer ?
#
loop_
_entity_poly.entity_id
_entity_poly.type
_entity_poly.pdbx_seq_one_letter_code
_entity_poly.pdbx_strand_id
1 'polypeptide(L)' 'MCALNTIKKDNEFKRYYDRKIKEGKHHSSILNVLRNKLISRAFAAVLKDRPYEKDLNFAA' A
#
# COMPACT_ATOMS: atom_id res chain seq x y z
N MET A 1 -8.75 1.85 -11.36
CA MET A 1 -7.42 2.31 -10.91
C MET A 1 -7.01 1.56 -9.63
N CYS A 2 -5.80 0.98 -9.56
CA CYS A 2 -5.40 0.06 -8.49
C CYS A 2 -5.45 0.65 -7.07
N ALA A 3 -4.92 1.86 -6.85
CA ALA A 3 -4.95 2.51 -5.53
C ALA A 3 -6.37 2.77 -5.02
N LEU A 4 -7.28 3.21 -5.90
CA LEU A 4 -8.70 3.40 -5.55
C LEU A 4 -9.40 2.09 -5.18
N ASN A 5 -9.07 0.98 -5.83
CA ASN A 5 -9.62 -0.32 -5.45
C ASN A 5 -9.00 -0.86 -4.15
N THR A 6 -7.75 -0.51 -3.87
CA THR A 6 -7.04 -0.95 -2.66
C THR A 6 -7.70 -0.41 -1.39
N ILE A 7 -8.15 0.86 -1.41
CA ILE A 7 -8.79 1.50 -0.24
C ILE A 7 -10.24 1.04 0.00
N LYS A 8 -10.86 0.28 -0.92
CA LYS A 8 -12.22 -0.24 -0.74
C LYS A 8 -12.28 -1.40 0.26
N LYS A 9 -11.20 -2.18 0.38
CA LYS A 9 -11.10 -3.32 1.31
C LYS A 9 -10.42 -2.88 2.60
N ASP A 10 -10.79 -3.48 3.74
CA ASP A 10 -10.02 -3.26 4.96
C ASP A 10 -8.65 -3.94 4.86
N ASN A 11 -7.60 -3.12 4.82
CA ASN A 11 -6.21 -3.53 4.75
C ASN A 11 -5.34 -2.37 5.28
N GLU A 12 -4.03 -2.59 5.34
CA GLU A 12 -3.08 -1.58 5.79
C GLU A 12 -3.10 -0.29 4.97
N PHE A 13 -3.39 -0.35 3.66
CA PHE A 13 -3.41 0.83 2.80
C PHE A 13 -4.65 1.68 3.06
N LYS A 14 -5.80 1.05 3.32
CA LYS A 14 -7.01 1.75 3.77
C LYS A 14 -6.77 2.42 5.11
N ARG A 15 -6.17 1.72 6.08
CA ARG A 15 -5.82 2.29 7.40
C ARG A 15 -4.84 3.46 7.28
N TYR A 16 -3.85 3.36 6.40
CA TYR A 16 -2.95 4.46 6.08
C TYR A 16 -3.71 5.64 5.46
N TYR A 17 -4.58 5.38 4.48
CA TYR A 17 -5.39 6.39 3.81
C TYR A 17 -6.29 7.13 4.80
N ASP A 18 -7.06 6.41 5.60
CA ASP A 18 -8.00 6.97 6.58
C ASP A 18 -7.26 7.84 7.61
N ARG A 19 -6.08 7.38 8.08
CA ARG A 19 -5.23 8.16 8.96
C ARG A 19 -4.77 9.47 8.30
N LYS A 20 -4.32 9.42 7.04
CA LYS A 20 -3.85 10.62 6.33
C LYS A 20 -4.97 11.59 5.97
N ILE A 21 -6.17 11.10 5.70
CA ILE A 21 -7.36 11.96 5.53
C ILE A 21 -7.68 12.67 6.85
N LYS A 22 -7.65 11.95 7.99
CA LYS A 22 -7.86 12.55 9.32
C LYS A 22 -6.81 13.61 9.68
N GLU A 23 -5.58 13.45 9.20
CA GLU A 23 -4.51 14.45 9.31
C GLU A 23 -4.72 15.68 8.37
N GLY A 24 -5.80 15.72 7.57
CA GLY A 24 -6.12 16.82 6.66
C GLY A 24 -5.36 16.79 5.33
N LYS A 25 -4.75 15.66 4.95
CA LYS A 25 -4.03 15.55 3.66
C LYS A 25 -5.00 15.41 2.49
N HIS A 26 -4.64 16.01 1.35
CA HIS A 26 -5.45 15.95 0.14
C HIS A 26 -5.54 14.54 -0.45
N HIS A 27 -6.75 14.13 -0.83
CA HIS A 27 -7.07 12.81 -1.40
C HIS A 27 -6.06 12.34 -2.47
N SER A 28 -5.81 13.18 -3.48
CA SER A 28 -4.94 12.80 -4.61
C SER A 28 -3.47 12.61 -4.21
N SER A 29 -3.00 13.35 -3.19
CA SER A 29 -1.63 13.19 -2.67
C SER A 29 -1.46 11.84 -1.98
N ILE A 30 -2.46 11.44 -1.17
CA ILE A 30 -2.47 10.15 -0.48
C ILE A 30 -2.51 9.01 -1.51
N LEU A 31 -3.34 9.10 -2.55
CA LEU A 31 -3.39 8.11 -3.63
C LEU A 31 -2.05 8.00 -4.38
N ASN A 32 -1.32 9.10 -4.54
CA ASN A 32 0.01 9.07 -5.15
C ASN A 32 0.99 8.26 -4.29
N VAL A 33 0.96 8.46 -2.97
CA VAL A 33 1.77 7.67 -2.04
C VAL A 33 1.38 6.19 -2.10
N LEU A 34 0.08 5.86 -2.15
CA LEU A 34 -0.37 4.47 -2.27
C LEU A 34 0.11 3.81 -3.56
N ARG A 35 0.06 4.51 -4.70
CA ARG A 35 0.60 4.00 -5.98
C ARG A 35 2.08 3.64 -5.86
N ASN A 36 2.88 4.54 -5.30
CA ASN A 36 4.31 4.28 -5.08
C ASN A 36 4.55 3.10 -4.15
N LYS A 37 3.81 2.99 -3.04
CA LYS A 37 3.93 1.84 -2.12
C LYS A 37 3.62 0.50 -2.80
N LEU A 38 2.57 0.44 -3.63
CA LEU A 38 2.20 -0.77 -4.36
C LEU A 38 3.27 -1.16 -5.38
N ILE A 39 3.77 -0.19 -6.14
CA ILE A 39 4.82 -0.40 -7.14
C ILE A 39 6.11 -0.88 -6.46
N SER A 40 6.55 -0.23 -5.38
CA SER A 40 7.75 -0.65 -4.65
C SER A 40 7.66 -2.10 -4.15
N ARG A 41 6.48 -2.56 -3.73
CA ARG A 41 6.28 -3.96 -3.32
C ARG A 41 6.38 -4.94 -4.48
N ALA A 42 5.80 -4.61 -5.62
CA ALA A 42 5.90 -5.43 -6.83
C ALA A 42 7.37 -5.54 -7.26
N PHE A 43 8.11 -4.43 -7.31
CA PHE A 43 9.54 -4.44 -7.60
C PHE A 43 10.34 -5.28 -6.61
N ALA A 44 10.05 -5.18 -5.31
CA ALA A 44 10.75 -5.97 -4.30
C ALA A 44 10.51 -7.49 -4.44
N ALA A 45 9.31 -7.91 -4.86
CA ALA A 45 9.01 -9.32 -5.11
C ALA A 45 9.79 -9.85 -6.32
N VAL A 46 9.77 -9.09 -7.44
CA VAL A 46 10.50 -9.43 -8.67
C VAL A 46 12.01 -9.46 -8.43
N LEU A 47 12.56 -8.44 -7.76
CA LEU A 47 14.01 -8.36 -7.49
C LEU A 47 14.53 -9.50 -6.62
N LYS A 48 13.68 -10.02 -5.71
CA LYS A 48 14.02 -11.12 -4.81
C LYS A 48 13.64 -12.50 -5.35
N ASP A 49 13.16 -12.55 -6.59
CA ASP A 49 12.64 -13.76 -7.25
C ASP A 49 11.73 -14.61 -6.34
N ARG A 50 10.81 -13.93 -5.64
CA ARG A 50 9.92 -14.59 -4.68
C ARG A 50 8.47 -14.11 -4.84
N PRO A 51 7.49 -14.99 -4.59
CA PRO A 51 6.08 -14.59 -4.62
C PRO A 51 5.79 -13.52 -3.56
N TYR A 52 4.76 -12.71 -3.83
CA TYR A 52 4.28 -11.74 -2.85
C TYR A 52 3.64 -12.45 -1.66
N GLU A 53 4.16 -12.18 -0.45
CA GLU A 53 3.56 -12.61 0.80
C GLU A 53 2.83 -11.43 1.45
N LYS A 54 1.57 -11.65 1.84
CA LYS A 54 0.75 -10.62 2.49
C LYS A 54 1.21 -10.37 3.93
N ASP A 55 1.56 -11.43 4.62
CA ASP A 55 1.98 -11.38 6.01
C ASP A 55 3.49 -11.20 6.07
N LEU A 56 3.94 -10.24 6.89
CA LEU A 56 5.36 -9.99 7.07
C LEU A 56 5.88 -11.03 8.06
N ASN A 57 6.39 -12.15 7.54
CA ASN A 57 7.03 -13.17 8.35
C ASN A 57 8.35 -12.61 8.88
N PHE A 58 8.36 -12.16 10.13
CA PHE A 58 9.60 -11.88 10.84
C PHE A 58 10.24 -13.23 11.16
N ALA A 59 11.40 -13.50 10.57
CA ALA A 59 12.25 -14.58 11.09
C ALA A 59 12.61 -14.20 12.53
N ALA A 60 12.24 -15.07 13.48
CA ALA A 60 12.55 -14.95 14.89
C ALA A 60 14.05 -15.10 15.15
#